data_AF-A0A2M6ZU45-F1
#
_entry.id   AF-A0A2M6ZU45-F1
#
_cell.length_a   1.000
_cell.length_b   1.000
_cell.length_c   1.000
_cell.angle_alpha   90.00
_cell.angle_beta   90.00
_cell.angle_gamma   90.00
#
_symmetry.space_group_name_H-M   'P 1'
#
loop_
_entity.id
_entity.type
_entity.pdbx_description
1 polymer ?
#
loop_
_entity_poly.entity_id
_entity_poly.type
_entity_poly.pdbx_seq_one_letter_code
_entity_poly.pdbx_strand_id
1 'polypeptide(L)'
;VPFRKNIVIIDLGSPRNISSDVSTIPNVSLFNIDDLKDIARKNSGIRKLEAEKAKTIINEEIKRFVTETDKPNFLNIIPRLNQYFESIRLQELGKAFKKANQLSSEDEKIIEACTRSIISKIMHVPIKKFNEENADRLEQIIMAGVLEKLFEI
;
A
#
# COMPACT_ATOMS: atom_id res chain seq x y z
N VAL A 1 -55.90 11.15 -27.86
CA VAL A 1 -56.35 11.30 -26.45
C VAL A 1 -55.24 12.00 -25.69
N PRO A 2 -55.44 13.20 -25.12
CA PRO A 2 -54.36 13.85 -24.38
C PRO A 2 -54.06 13.03 -23.12
N PHE A 3 -52.78 12.83 -22.81
CA PHE A 3 -52.34 12.14 -21.59
C PHE A 3 -52.89 12.87 -20.38
N ARG A 4 -53.90 12.31 -19.69
CA ARG A 4 -54.47 12.88 -18.45
C ARG A 4 -53.60 12.65 -17.21
N LYS A 5 -52.50 11.90 -17.33
CA LYS A 5 -51.59 11.56 -16.22
C LYS A 5 -50.21 12.16 -16.49
N ASN A 6 -49.61 12.71 -15.44
CA ASN A 6 -48.22 13.17 -15.48
C ASN A 6 -47.29 11.97 -15.65
N ILE A 7 -46.37 12.07 -16.61
CA ILE A 7 -45.34 11.07 -16.90
C ILE A 7 -43.99 11.66 -16.47
N VAL A 8 -43.27 10.90 -15.65
CA VAL A 8 -41.88 11.21 -15.29
C VAL A 8 -40.97 10.23 -16.02
N ILE A 9 -40.04 10.78 -16.78
CA ILE A 9 -39.02 10.05 -17.51
C ILE A 9 -37.68 10.34 -16.85
N ILE A 10 -36.92 9.29 -16.55
CA ILE A 10 -35.59 9.38 -15.96
C ILE A 10 -34.59 8.78 -16.96
N ASP A 11 -33.78 9.63 -17.58
CA ASP A 11 -32.72 9.25 -18.51
C ASP A 11 -31.38 9.14 -17.77
N LEU A 12 -30.91 7.91 -17.56
CA LEU A 12 -29.64 7.61 -16.88
C LEU A 12 -28.49 7.34 -17.88
N GLY A 13 -28.72 7.47 -19.18
CA GLY A 13 -27.74 7.18 -20.22
C GLY A 13 -26.63 8.22 -20.34
N SER A 14 -25.43 7.76 -20.69
CA SER A 14 -24.31 8.61 -21.11
C SER A 14 -23.60 7.97 -22.32
N PRO A 15 -23.79 8.49 -23.57
CA PRO A 15 -24.61 9.65 -23.95
C PRO A 15 -26.12 9.43 -23.74
N ARG A 16 -26.89 10.53 -23.69
CA ARG A 16 -28.34 10.52 -23.39
C ARG A 16 -29.11 9.57 -24.32
N ASN A 17 -30.06 8.83 -23.74
CA ASN A 17 -30.92 7.95 -24.52
C ASN A 17 -32.15 8.69 -25.07
N ILE A 18 -32.51 9.82 -24.46
CA ILE A 18 -33.76 10.53 -24.75
C ILE A 18 -33.44 11.98 -25.17
N SER A 19 -34.06 12.42 -26.27
CA SER A 19 -33.94 13.80 -26.73
C SER A 19 -34.50 14.76 -25.68
N SER A 20 -33.82 15.90 -25.48
CA SER A 20 -34.26 16.98 -24.58
C SER A 20 -35.65 17.52 -24.95
N ASP A 21 -36.03 17.44 -26.22
CA ASP A 21 -37.28 17.99 -26.75
C ASP A 21 -38.51 17.24 -26.21
N VAL A 22 -38.34 16.04 -25.66
CA VAL A 22 -39.42 15.30 -25.00
C VAL A 22 -40.00 16.07 -23.80
N SER A 23 -39.23 16.99 -23.20
CA SER A 23 -39.69 17.86 -22.12
C SER A 23 -40.72 18.92 -22.56
N THR A 24 -40.90 19.18 -23.86
CA THR A 24 -41.89 20.14 -24.35
C THR A 24 -43.29 19.54 -24.48
N ILE A 25 -43.43 18.22 -24.31
CA ILE A 25 -44.71 17.52 -24.40
C ILE A 25 -45.52 17.80 -23.12
N PRO A 26 -46.79 18.24 -23.23
CA PRO A 26 -47.63 18.46 -22.05
C PRO A 26 -47.70 17.23 -21.15
N ASN A 27 -47.59 17.45 -19.84
CA ASN A 27 -47.62 16.41 -18.79
C ASN A 27 -46.41 15.45 -18.79
N VAL A 28 -45.28 15.82 -19.44
CA VAL A 28 -44.04 15.04 -19.41
C VAL A 28 -42.93 15.82 -18.70
N SER A 29 -42.30 15.20 -17.71
CA SER A 29 -41.08 15.69 -17.06
C SER A 29 -39.92 14.75 -17.37
N LEU A 30 -38.82 15.30 -17.90
CA LEU A 30 -37.60 14.55 -18.17
C LEU A 30 -36.51 14.97 -17.18
N PHE A 31 -35.97 14.01 -16.44
CA PHE A 31 -34.81 14.18 -15.57
C PHE A 31 -33.63 13.39 -16.12
N ASN A 32 -32.45 13.98 -16.08
CA ASN A 32 -31.21 13.34 -16.48
C ASN A 32 -30.28 13.10 -15.27
N ILE A 33 -29.13 12.47 -15.52
CA ILE A 33 -28.13 12.19 -14.46
C ILE A 33 -27.66 13.43 -13.70
N ASP A 34 -27.60 14.60 -14.35
CA ASP A 34 -27.21 15.86 -13.71
C ASP A 34 -28.31 16.39 -12.78
N ASP A 35 -29.58 16.28 -13.16
CA ASP A 35 -30.72 16.69 -12.32
C ASP A 35 -30.80 15.85 -11.02
N LEU A 36 -30.37 14.59 -11.10
CA LEU A 36 -30.30 13.69 -9.94
C LEU A 36 -29.10 13.96 -9.03
N LYS A 37 -28.07 14.69 -9.50
CA LYS A 37 -26.89 15.02 -8.67
C LYS A 37 -27.27 15.89 -7.47
N ASP A 38 -28.24 16.80 -7.61
CA ASP A 38 -28.62 17.69 -6.51
C ASP A 38 -29.42 16.97 -5.43
N ILE A 39 -30.24 15.99 -5.82
CA ILE A 39 -30.90 15.07 -4.89
C ILE A 39 -29.85 14.18 -4.20
N ALA A 40 -28.88 13.68 -4.95
CA ALA A 40 -27.77 12.89 -4.41
C ALA A 40 -26.88 13.69 -3.44
N ARG A 41 -26.65 14.99 -3.69
CA ARG A 41 -25.90 15.90 -2.81
C ARG A 41 -26.59 16.07 -1.46
N LYS A 42 -27.92 16.17 -1.41
CA LYS A 42 -28.67 16.25 -0.15
C LYS A 42 -28.48 15.00 0.72
N ASN A 43 -28.22 13.85 0.09
CA ASN A 43 -27.94 12.58 0.78
C ASN A 43 -26.43 12.33 1.03
N SER A 44 -25.57 13.30 0.74
CA SER A 44 -24.11 13.15 0.87
C SER A 44 -23.65 12.84 2.30
N GLY A 45 -24.31 13.40 3.32
CA GLY A 45 -24.00 13.11 4.72
C GLY A 45 -24.21 11.64 5.09
N ILE A 46 -25.35 11.06 4.66
CA ILE A 46 -25.66 9.64 4.87
C ILE A 46 -24.67 8.78 4.08
N ARG A 47 -24.38 9.13 2.82
CA ARG A 47 -23.38 8.41 2.01
C ARG A 47 -22.00 8.42 2.65
N LYS A 48 -21.58 9.54 3.25
CA LYS A 48 -20.29 9.64 3.93
C LYS A 48 -20.23 8.71 5.15
N LEU A 49 -21.30 8.66 5.95
CA LEU A 49 -21.37 7.77 7.11
C LEU A 49 -21.30 6.30 6.71
N GLU A 50 -22.07 5.89 5.69
CA GLU A 50 -22.03 4.52 5.17
C GLU A 50 -20.67 4.18 4.51
N ALA A 51 -20.04 5.15 3.85
CA ALA A 51 -18.69 4.98 3.30
C ALA A 51 -17.64 4.74 4.39
N GLU A 52 -17.72 5.43 5.54
CA GLU A 52 -16.82 5.16 6.67
C GLU A 52 -17.04 3.75 7.25
N LYS A 53 -18.30 3.28 7.36
CA LYS A 53 -18.59 1.88 7.74
C LYS A 53 -18.00 0.88 6.74
N ALA A 54 -18.14 1.15 5.45
CA ALA A 54 -17.58 0.31 4.40
C ALA A 54 -16.04 0.27 4.46
N LYS A 55 -15.38 1.39 4.78
CA LYS A 55 -13.91 1.42 4.99
C LYS A 55 -13.48 0.51 6.13
N THR A 56 -14.23 0.45 7.23
CA THR A 56 -13.93 -0.47 8.32
C THR A 56 -13.92 -1.92 7.83
N ILE A 57 -14.96 -2.33 7.10
CA ILE A 57 -15.07 -3.68 6.53
C ILE A 57 -13.91 -3.96 5.56
N ILE A 58 -13.59 -3.01 4.68
CA ILE A 58 -12.47 -3.14 3.74
C ILE A 58 -11.15 -3.33 4.49
N ASN A 59 -10.89 -2.55 5.55
CA ASN A 59 -9.67 -2.65 6.33
C ASN A 59 -9.56 -4.00 7.06
N GLU A 60 -10.68 -4.52 7.57
CA GLU A 60 -10.74 -5.85 8.19
C GLU A 60 -10.44 -6.97 7.18
N GLU A 61 -11.02 -6.89 5.97
CA GLU A 61 -10.78 -7.88 4.93
C GLU A 61 -9.38 -7.79 4.32
N ILE A 62 -8.79 -6.59 4.23
CA ILE A 62 -7.37 -6.45 3.87
C ILE A 62 -6.48 -7.17 4.89
N LYS A 63 -6.74 -6.99 6.20
CA LYS A 63 -5.98 -7.68 7.25
C LYS A 63 -6.11 -9.21 7.14
N ARG A 64 -7.34 -9.69 6.88
CA ARG A 64 -7.60 -11.13 6.68
C ARG A 64 -6.85 -11.66 5.46
N PHE A 65 -6.99 -10.99 4.32
CA PHE A 65 -6.36 -11.38 3.06
C PHE A 65 -4.83 -11.45 3.16
N VAL A 66 -4.20 -10.43 3.75
CA VAL A 66 -2.75 -10.39 3.99
C VAL A 66 -2.30 -11.54 4.89
N THR A 67 -3.08 -11.86 5.92
CA THR A 67 -2.77 -12.99 6.83
C THR A 67 -2.85 -14.34 6.11
N GLU A 68 -3.80 -14.51 5.19
CA GLU A 68 -4.03 -15.75 4.45
C GLU A 68 -3.05 -15.95 3.29
N THR A 69 -2.61 -14.88 2.63
CA THR A 69 -1.90 -14.96 1.33
C THR A 69 -0.36 -14.97 1.45
N ASP A 70 0.23 -14.33 2.47
CA ASP A 70 1.66 -13.96 2.44
C ASP A 70 2.62 -14.87 3.21
N LYS A 71 2.41 -16.18 3.29
CA LYS A 71 3.32 -17.05 4.07
C LYS A 71 4.81 -17.12 3.63
N PRO A 72 5.23 -16.96 2.34
CA PRO A 72 6.65 -17.19 1.99
C PRO A 72 7.57 -15.96 1.88
N ASN A 73 7.10 -14.78 1.43
CA ASN A 73 8.03 -13.75 0.93
C ASN A 73 8.63 -12.84 2.02
N PHE A 74 7.86 -12.44 3.04
CA PHE A 74 8.37 -11.52 4.07
C PHE A 74 9.36 -12.18 5.03
N LEU A 75 9.26 -13.49 5.27
CA LEU A 75 10.17 -14.24 6.17
C LEU A 75 11.63 -14.19 5.71
N ASN A 76 11.87 -13.93 4.42
CA ASN A 76 13.21 -13.87 3.84
C ASN A 76 13.83 -12.46 3.84
N ILE A 77 13.14 -11.43 4.36
CA ILE A 77 13.67 -10.06 4.32
C ILE A 77 14.91 -9.88 5.19
N ILE A 78 14.94 -10.47 6.39
CA ILE A 78 16.11 -10.38 7.30
C ILE A 78 17.34 -11.06 6.69
N PRO A 79 17.25 -12.29 6.13
CA PRO A 79 18.33 -12.88 5.35
C PRO A 79 18.83 -12.00 4.18
N ARG A 80 17.92 -11.46 3.36
CA ARG A 80 18.27 -10.57 2.23
C ARG A 80 18.99 -9.31 2.69
N LEU A 81 18.50 -8.68 3.76
CA LEU A 81 19.09 -7.48 4.33
C LEU A 81 20.50 -7.74 4.90
N ASN A 82 20.70 -8.90 5.55
CA ASN A 82 22.02 -9.33 6.00
C ASN A 82 22.99 -9.51 4.82
N GLN A 83 22.55 -10.16 3.74
CA GLN A 83 23.37 -10.36 2.54
C GLN A 83 23.75 -9.04 1.88
N TYR A 84 22.80 -8.09 1.81
CA TYR A 84 23.06 -6.75 1.30
C TYR A 84 24.16 -6.03 2.08
N PHE A 85 24.03 -5.95 3.41
CA PHE A 85 25.06 -5.30 4.23
C PHE A 85 26.41 -6.02 4.21
N GLU A 86 26.39 -7.36 4.14
CA GLU A 86 27.62 -8.14 4.03
C GLU A 86 28.32 -7.90 2.69
N SER A 87 27.57 -7.75 1.60
CA SER A 87 28.14 -7.42 0.28
C SER A 87 28.86 -6.07 0.29
N ILE A 88 28.25 -5.05 0.93
CA ILE A 88 28.87 -3.74 1.13
C ILE A 88 30.13 -3.85 1.99
N ARG A 89 30.05 -4.60 3.10
CA ARG A 89 31.19 -4.81 4.01
C ARG A 89 32.39 -5.40 3.26
N LEU A 90 32.16 -6.47 2.49
CA LEU A 90 33.22 -7.14 1.72
C LEU A 90 33.79 -6.24 0.62
N GLN A 91 32.94 -5.45 -0.06
CA GLN A 91 33.38 -4.49 -1.07
C GLN A 91 34.29 -3.41 -0.46
N GLU A 92 33.91 -2.82 0.68
CA GLU A 92 34.70 -1.78 1.34
C GLU A 92 35.98 -2.33 1.97
N LEU A 93 35.94 -3.53 2.54
CA LEU A 93 37.15 -4.22 2.99
C LEU A 93 38.13 -4.48 1.85
N GLY A 94 37.64 -4.98 0.71
CA GLY A 94 38.47 -5.20 -0.46
C GLY A 94 39.16 -3.92 -0.96
N LYS A 95 38.47 -2.77 -0.89
CA LYS A 95 39.05 -1.46 -1.21
C LYS A 95 40.09 -1.03 -0.17
N ALA A 96 39.79 -1.22 1.12
CA ALA A 96 40.67 -0.82 2.22
C ALA A 96 41.97 -1.65 2.21
N PHE A 97 41.87 -2.96 2.09
CA PHE A 97 43.02 -3.86 2.07
C PHE A 97 43.91 -3.64 0.84
N LYS A 98 43.33 -3.36 -0.33
CA LYS A 98 44.10 -2.98 -1.53
C LYS A 98 44.89 -1.68 -1.37
N LYS A 99 44.41 -0.73 -0.56
CA LYS A 99 45.08 0.55 -0.30
C LYS A 99 46.10 0.47 0.82
N ALA A 100 45.95 -0.50 1.71
CA ALA A 100 46.88 -0.68 2.81
C ALA A 100 48.16 -1.35 2.28
N ASN A 101 49.27 -0.62 2.30
CA ASN A 101 50.53 -1.12 1.74
C ASN A 101 51.11 -2.31 2.53
N GLN A 102 50.83 -2.41 3.83
CA GLN A 102 51.26 -3.51 4.71
C GLN A 102 50.23 -3.68 5.85
N LEU A 103 49.38 -4.71 5.76
CA LEU A 103 48.61 -5.22 6.89
C LEU A 103 49.19 -6.57 7.28
N SER A 104 49.33 -6.81 8.58
CA SER A 104 49.56 -8.18 9.06
C SER A 104 48.26 -8.98 9.00
N SER A 105 48.36 -10.31 9.04
CA SER A 105 47.18 -11.18 9.13
C SER A 105 46.37 -10.97 10.43
N GLU A 106 47.00 -10.43 11.47
CA GLU A 106 46.32 -10.05 12.70
C GLU A 106 45.52 -8.75 12.53
N ASP A 107 46.08 -7.75 11.84
CA ASP A 107 45.37 -6.51 11.54
C ASP A 107 44.14 -6.76 10.67
N GLU A 108 44.24 -7.62 9.66
CA GLU A 108 43.11 -8.02 8.81
C GLU A 108 41.97 -8.64 9.65
N LYS A 109 42.30 -9.54 10.58
CA LYS A 109 41.31 -10.16 11.48
C LYS A 109 40.65 -9.14 12.40
N ILE A 110 41.41 -8.20 12.96
CA ILE A 110 40.88 -7.15 13.83
C ILE A 110 39.90 -6.28 13.05
N ILE A 111 40.26 -5.88 11.82
CA ILE A 111 39.40 -5.06 10.94
C ILE A 111 38.15 -5.85 10.53
N GLU A 112 38.28 -7.12 10.18
CA GLU A 112 37.14 -7.98 9.90
C GLU A 112 36.18 -8.10 11.09
N ALA A 113 36.71 -8.38 12.28
CA ALA A 113 35.91 -8.49 13.50
C ALA A 113 35.20 -7.17 13.82
N CYS A 114 35.91 -6.05 13.68
CA CYS A 114 35.35 -4.72 13.89
C CYS A 114 34.20 -4.43 12.93
N THR A 115 34.41 -4.64 11.62
CA THR A 115 33.36 -4.40 10.61
C THR A 115 32.16 -5.33 10.76
N ARG A 116 32.37 -6.61 11.09
CA ARG A 116 31.27 -7.54 11.41
C ARG A 116 30.49 -7.08 12.65
N SER A 117 31.16 -6.58 13.68
CA SER A 117 30.51 -6.02 14.87
C SER A 117 29.63 -4.81 14.53
N ILE A 118 30.08 -3.94 13.62
CA ILE A 118 29.28 -2.81 13.12
C ILE A 118 28.01 -3.31 12.42
N ILE A 119 28.13 -4.24 11.47
CA ILE A 119 26.96 -4.81 10.77
C ILE A 119 26.00 -5.47 11.76
N SER A 120 26.52 -6.25 12.71
CA SER A 120 25.71 -6.89 13.75
C SER A 120 24.92 -5.88 14.60
N LYS A 121 25.55 -4.76 14.98
CA LYS A 121 24.88 -3.67 15.73
C LYS A 121 23.81 -2.97 14.91
N ILE A 122 24.06 -2.73 13.61
CA ILE A 122 23.06 -2.16 12.70
C ILE A 122 21.86 -3.11 12.56
N MET A 123 22.13 -4.40 12.37
CA MET A 123 21.11 -5.44 12.16
C MET A 123 20.30 -5.76 13.42
N HIS A 124 20.83 -5.50 14.60
CA HIS A 124 20.12 -5.75 15.86
C HIS A 124 18.76 -5.04 15.92
N VAL A 125 18.66 -3.78 15.47
CA VAL A 125 17.41 -3.00 15.56
C VAL A 125 16.33 -3.54 14.59
N PRO A 126 16.59 -3.73 13.27
CA PRO A 126 15.63 -4.34 12.36
C PRO A 126 15.20 -5.75 12.79
N ILE A 127 16.14 -6.60 13.21
CA ILE A 127 15.83 -7.97 13.65
C ILE A 127 14.93 -7.95 14.89
N LYS A 128 15.26 -7.11 15.87
CA LYS A 128 14.46 -7.00 17.09
C LYS A 128 13.04 -6.53 16.76
N LYS A 129 12.89 -5.45 15.99
CA LYS A 129 11.56 -4.94 15.59
C LYS A 129 10.76 -5.97 14.78
N PHE A 130 11.42 -6.71 13.90
CA PHE A 130 10.77 -7.73 13.10
C PHE A 130 10.28 -8.92 13.93
N ASN A 131 11.05 -9.33 14.94
CA ASN A 131 10.76 -10.47 15.82
C ASN A 131 10.02 -10.11 17.11
N GLU A 132 9.55 -8.87 17.29
CA GLU A 132 8.80 -8.48 18.49
C GLU A 132 7.54 -9.35 18.64
N GLU A 133 7.40 -10.05 19.77
CA GLU A 133 6.37 -11.09 20.02
C GLU A 133 4.92 -10.58 19.95
N ASN A 134 4.72 -9.25 19.94
CA ASN A 134 3.42 -8.59 19.82
C ASN A 134 3.25 -7.82 18.51
N ALA A 135 4.19 -7.92 17.56
CA ALA A 135 4.09 -7.21 16.30
C ALA A 135 2.90 -7.76 15.49
N ASP A 136 2.00 -6.87 15.07
CA ASP A 136 0.93 -7.22 14.16
C ASP A 136 1.56 -7.81 12.89
N ARG A 137 1.03 -8.95 12.40
CA ARG A 137 1.53 -9.61 11.19
C ARG A 137 1.48 -8.65 10.00
N LEU A 138 0.48 -7.77 9.96
CA LEU A 138 0.39 -6.71 8.96
C LEU A 138 1.56 -5.71 9.08
N GLU A 139 1.95 -5.34 10.30
CA GLU A 139 3.07 -4.44 10.54
C GLU A 139 4.41 -5.07 10.11
N GLN A 140 4.61 -6.36 10.36
CA GLN A 140 5.78 -7.10 9.86
C GLN A 140 5.85 -7.12 8.32
N ILE A 141 4.71 -7.31 7.65
CA ILE A 141 4.63 -7.32 6.18
C ILE A 141 4.87 -5.92 5.62
N ILE A 142 4.29 -4.88 6.22
CA ILE A 142 4.54 -3.48 5.83
C ILE A 142 6.02 -3.16 6.01
N MET A 143 6.61 -3.51 7.17
CA MET A 143 8.02 -3.29 7.45
C MET A 143 8.91 -4.03 6.44
N ALA A 144 8.59 -5.28 6.10
CA ALA A 144 9.31 -6.04 5.09
C ALA A 144 9.27 -5.34 3.72
N GLY A 145 8.10 -4.88 3.29
CA GLY A 145 7.95 -4.15 2.03
C GLY A 145 8.67 -2.79 2.01
N VAL A 146 8.71 -2.09 3.15
CA VAL A 146 9.48 -0.85 3.30
C VAL A 146 10.98 -1.13 3.19
N LEU A 147 11.48 -2.18 3.85
CA LEU A 147 12.89 -2.57 3.77
C LEU A 147 13.28 -3.00 2.35
N GLU A 148 12.43 -3.78 1.69
CA GLU A 148 12.63 -4.21 0.30
C GLU A 148 12.77 -3.00 -0.63
N LYS A 149 11.86 -2.02 -0.50
CA LYS A 149 11.88 -0.81 -1.31
C LYS A 149 13.04 0.13 -0.98
N LEU A 150 13.39 0.27 0.30
CA LEU A 150 14.43 1.21 0.74
C LEU A 150 15.84 0.76 0.34
N PHE A 151 16.09 -0.55 0.39
CA PHE A 151 17.40 -1.12 0.09
C PHE A 151 17.48 -1.75 -1.30
N GLU A 152 16.37 -1.79 -2.05
CA GLU A 152 16.27 -2.41 -3.37
C GLU A 152 16.73 -3.88 -3.37
N ILE A 153 16.44 -4.59 -2.28
CA ILE A 153 16.89 -5.97 -2.03
C ILE A 153 15.85 -7.00 -2.38
#